data_AF-A0A534Q2T9-F1
#
_entry.id   AF-A0A534Q2T9-F1
#
_cell.length_a   1.000
_cell.length_b   1.000
_cell.length_c   1.000
_cell.angle_alpha   90.00
_cell.angle_beta   90.00
_cell.angle_gamma   90.00
#
_symmetry.space_group_name_H-M   'P 1'
#
loop_
_entity.id
_entity.type
_entity.pdbx_description
1 polymer ?
#
loop_
_entity_poly.entity_id
_entity_poly.type
_entity_poly.pdbx_seq_one_letter_code
_entity_poly.pdbx_strand_id
1 'polypeptide(L)'
;MKREQYHDGSLIVSENPVGLRLLLIAFAAAVLAAVFLAQPPENTRRWLGTIGALLPLAGAALLERVRFEFDVAQQQLRWQRRSWLRARSGELAFGEIRDVQVGVRREHSSDSRTAPDVPAYFITLVTSAGPLRLSDRMYADESLQRAIAGAIRVALRLPAAAAGAPLGSGIDPEIARLAASGETIEAVKLARLRLGLDLTAAKHLVEQLNCCPRPGSRAPIR
;
A
#
# COMPACT_ATOMS: atom_id res chain seq x y z
N MET A 1 5.29 9.08 1.34
CA MET A 1 5.51 8.95 -0.12
C MET A 1 5.94 10.30 -0.67
N LYS A 2 7.02 10.36 -1.47
CA LYS A 2 7.51 11.59 -2.12
C LYS A 2 7.33 11.46 -3.62
N ARG A 3 6.85 12.53 -4.26
CA ARG A 3 6.66 12.64 -5.71
C ARG A 3 7.65 13.66 -6.25
N GLU A 4 8.42 13.28 -7.26
CA GLU A 4 9.31 14.16 -8.02
C GLU A 4 8.92 14.08 -9.48
N GLN A 5 8.73 15.22 -10.14
CA GLN A 5 8.35 15.30 -11.55
C GLN A 5 9.46 16.06 -12.27
N TYR A 6 9.95 15.51 -13.38
CA TYR A 6 11.03 16.07 -14.18
C TYR A 6 10.48 16.80 -15.40
N HIS A 7 11.31 17.63 -16.04
CA HIS A 7 10.93 18.44 -17.20
C HIS A 7 10.59 17.60 -18.45
N ASP A 8 11.10 16.37 -18.53
CA ASP A 8 10.78 15.38 -19.56
C ASP A 8 9.40 14.73 -19.37
N GLY A 9 8.69 15.09 -18.29
CA GLY A 9 7.41 14.49 -17.91
C GLY A 9 7.54 13.20 -17.14
N SER A 10 8.76 12.69 -16.90
CA SER A 10 8.97 11.51 -16.07
C SER A 10 8.53 11.78 -14.64
N LEU A 11 7.92 10.76 -14.04
CA LEU A 11 7.39 10.83 -12.69
C LEU A 11 8.13 9.81 -11.83
N ILE A 12 8.82 10.29 -10.80
CA ILE A 12 9.43 9.41 -9.80
C ILE A 12 8.58 9.44 -8.55
N VAL A 13 8.10 8.26 -8.18
CA VAL A 13 7.37 8.02 -6.96
C VAL A 13 8.25 7.16 -6.08
N SER A 14 8.74 7.75 -4.99
CA SER A 14 9.63 7.05 -4.05
C SER A 14 9.06 7.06 -2.66
N GLU A 15 9.26 5.95 -1.97
CA GLU A 15 9.09 5.85 -0.54
C GLU A 15 10.46 5.68 0.11
N ASN A 16 10.90 6.74 0.77
CA ASN A 16 12.13 6.72 1.54
C ASN A 16 11.80 7.13 2.98
N PRO A 17 11.92 6.22 3.96
CA PRO A 17 11.74 6.52 5.37
C PRO A 17 12.93 7.31 5.94
N VAL A 18 13.27 8.46 5.35
CA VAL A 18 14.44 9.26 5.74
C VAL A 18 14.37 9.63 7.22
N GLY A 19 13.20 10.07 7.70
CA GLY A 19 13.02 10.43 9.11
C GLY A 19 13.32 9.29 10.08
N LEU A 20 12.72 8.11 9.84
CA LEU A 20 12.96 6.92 10.67
C LEU A 20 14.43 6.46 10.60
N ARG A 21 15.05 6.55 9.41
CA ARG A 21 16.46 6.20 9.23
C ARG A 21 17.37 7.13 10.04
N LEU A 22 17.14 8.44 9.98
CA LEU A 22 17.88 9.42 10.76
C LEU A 22 17.68 9.21 12.27
N LEU A 23 16.46 8.92 12.70
CA LEU A 23 16.14 8.60 14.09
C LEU A 23 16.91 7.37 14.58
N LEU A 24 16.93 6.27 13.81
CA LEU A 24 17.67 5.07 14.17
C LEU A 24 19.19 5.31 14.24
N ILE A 25 19.73 6.11 13.32
CA ILE A 25 21.15 6.50 13.34
C ILE A 25 21.46 7.34 14.58
N ALA A 26 20.62 8.33 14.89
CA ALA A 26 20.79 9.17 16.07
C ALA A 26 20.70 8.35 17.36
N PHE A 27 19.76 7.40 17.43
CA PHE A 27 19.65 6.47 18.56
C PHE A 27 20.90 5.60 18.72
N ALA A 28 21.42 5.04 17.62
CA ALA A 28 22.67 4.26 17.65
C ALA A 28 23.85 5.10 18.17
N ALA A 29 23.97 6.34 17.69
CA ALA A 29 25.01 7.27 18.13
C ALA A 29 24.88 7.61 19.63
N ALA A 30 23.66 7.81 20.13
CA ALA A 30 23.41 8.06 21.54
C ALA A 30 23.79 6.84 22.42
N VAL A 31 23.47 5.63 21.99
CA VAL A 31 23.88 4.39 22.68
C VAL A 31 25.40 4.27 22.72
N LEU A 32 26.09 4.51 21.59
CA LEU A 32 27.56 4.52 21.57
C LEU A 32 28.14 5.57 22.51
N ALA A 33 27.64 6.80 22.46
CA ALA A 33 28.11 7.88 23.32
C ALA A 33 27.94 7.52 24.81
N ALA A 34 26.80 6.95 25.21
CA ALA A 34 26.57 6.51 26.58
C ALA A 34 27.57 5.42 27.03
N VAL A 35 27.91 4.48 26.13
CA VAL A 35 28.87 3.41 26.41
C VAL A 35 30.30 3.94 26.58
N PHE A 36 30.69 4.97 25.82
CA PHE A 36 32.02 5.58 25.91
C PHE A 36 32.16 6.59 27.05
N LEU A 37 31.08 7.30 27.42
CA LEU A 37 31.09 8.30 28.49
C LEU A 37 30.97 7.68 29.89
N ALA A 38 30.41 6.47 30.02
CA ALA A 38 30.43 5.73 31.27
C ALA A 38 31.87 5.28 31.61
N GLN A 39 32.46 5.75 32.71
CA GLN A 39 33.76 5.30 33.22
C GLN A 39 33.65 4.05 34.13
N PRO A 40 34.77 3.34 34.35
CA PRO A 40 35.32 2.36 33.41
C PRO A 40 34.35 1.17 33.28
N PRO A 41 33.74 0.95 32.11
CA PRO A 41 32.92 -0.23 31.91
C PRO A 41 33.84 -1.44 31.79
N GLU A 42 33.55 -2.50 32.55
CA GLU A 42 34.11 -3.83 32.27
C GLU A 42 33.98 -4.14 30.76
N ASN A 43 34.97 -4.85 30.19
CA ASN A 43 35.01 -5.16 28.76
C ASN A 43 33.67 -5.72 28.23
N THR A 44 32.97 -6.49 29.04
CA THR A 44 31.64 -7.06 28.76
C THR A 44 30.61 -5.97 28.42
N ARG A 45 30.54 -4.87 29.19
CA ARG A 45 29.59 -3.76 28.97
C ARG A 45 29.88 -3.00 27.69
N ARG A 46 31.17 -2.83 27.33
CA ARG A 46 31.56 -2.21 26.06
C ARG A 46 31.09 -3.04 24.87
N TRP A 47 31.29 -4.36 24.92
CA TRP A 47 30.88 -5.27 23.86
C TRP A 47 29.34 -5.29 23.69
N LEU A 48 28.59 -5.42 24.80
CA LEU A 48 27.13 -5.32 24.81
C LEU A 48 26.64 -3.99 24.24
N GLY A 49 27.28 -2.88 24.62
CA GLY A 49 26.99 -1.55 24.10
C GLY A 49 27.19 -1.43 22.59
N THR A 50 28.30 -1.96 22.07
CA THR A 50 28.57 -1.96 20.63
C THR A 50 27.58 -2.82 19.84
N ILE A 51 27.22 -4.02 20.33
CA ILE A 51 26.17 -4.84 19.70
C ILE A 51 24.83 -4.09 19.73
N GLY A 52 24.50 -3.47 20.86
CA GLY A 52 23.28 -2.69 21.05
C GLY A 52 23.15 -1.54 20.07
N ALA A 53 24.27 -0.89 19.70
CA ALA A 53 24.29 0.18 18.71
C ALA A 53 24.30 -0.32 17.25
N LEU A 54 24.84 -1.51 16.98
CA LEU A 54 24.81 -2.11 15.64
C LEU A 54 23.38 -2.48 15.22
N LEU A 55 22.52 -2.87 16.18
CA LEU A 55 21.15 -3.28 15.90
C LEU A 55 20.28 -2.17 15.26
N PRO A 56 20.20 -0.93 15.80
CA PRO A 56 19.49 0.17 15.14
C PRO A 56 20.14 0.60 13.83
N LEU A 57 21.48 0.52 13.68
CA LEU A 57 22.15 0.79 12.41
C LEU A 57 21.80 -0.24 11.34
N ALA A 58 21.77 -1.52 11.72
CA ALA A 58 21.27 -2.59 10.87
C ALA A 58 19.81 -2.28 10.51
N GLY A 59 18.94 -2.02 11.49
CA GLY A 59 17.55 -1.61 11.24
C GLY A 59 17.44 -0.47 10.21
N ALA A 60 18.25 0.57 10.33
CA ALA A 60 18.29 1.73 9.43
C ALA A 60 18.78 1.39 8.01
N ALA A 61 19.70 0.42 7.87
CA ALA A 61 20.18 -0.09 6.59
C ALA A 61 19.16 -1.02 5.91
N LEU A 62 18.30 -1.64 6.71
CA LEU A 62 17.33 -2.65 6.29
C LEU A 62 15.94 -2.08 6.00
N LEU A 63 15.72 -0.78 6.26
CA LEU A 63 14.50 -0.10 5.90
C LEU A 63 14.21 -0.21 4.41
N GLU A 64 13.01 -0.69 4.10
CA GLU A 64 12.59 -0.91 2.73
C GLU A 64 12.58 0.39 1.94
N ARG A 65 13.21 0.34 0.76
CA ARG A 65 13.16 1.42 -0.22
C ARG A 65 12.40 0.94 -1.43
N VAL A 66 11.42 1.75 -1.81
CA VAL A 66 10.63 1.51 -2.99
C VAL A 66 10.76 2.71 -3.91
N ARG A 67 11.13 2.46 -5.17
CA ARG A 67 11.24 3.47 -6.22
C ARG A 67 10.46 2.98 -7.43
N PHE A 68 9.56 3.81 -7.92
CA PHE A 68 8.89 3.67 -9.20
C PHE A 68 9.23 4.86 -10.07
N GLU A 69 9.64 4.57 -11.29
CA GLU A 69 10.03 5.56 -12.28
C GLU A 69 9.17 5.33 -13.50
N PHE A 70 8.27 6.27 -13.75
CA PHE A 70 7.40 6.28 -14.91
C PHE A 70 8.10 7.08 -16.00
N ASP A 71 8.75 6.38 -16.93
CA ASP A 71 9.41 6.97 -18.08
C ASP A 71 8.37 7.19 -19.19
N VAL A 72 7.96 8.44 -19.37
CA VAL A 72 6.95 8.83 -20.37
C VAL A 72 7.52 8.75 -21.79
N ALA A 73 8.82 8.96 -21.98
CA ALA A 73 9.45 8.88 -23.29
C ALA A 73 9.52 7.43 -23.78
N GLN A 74 9.90 6.51 -22.90
CA GLN A 74 9.99 5.08 -23.22
C GLN A 74 8.67 4.33 -23.06
N GLN A 75 7.65 4.94 -22.47
CA GLN A 75 6.36 4.31 -22.13
C GLN A 75 6.55 3.07 -21.23
N GLN A 76 7.45 3.16 -20.27
CA GLN A 76 7.82 2.07 -19.37
C GLN A 76 7.84 2.52 -17.90
N LEU A 77 7.37 1.64 -17.04
CA LEU A 77 7.47 1.73 -15.60
C LEU A 77 8.64 0.87 -15.14
N ARG A 78 9.68 1.51 -14.60
CA ARG A 78 10.77 0.80 -13.92
C ARG A 78 10.52 0.83 -12.43
N TRP A 79 10.62 -0.32 -11.79
CA TRP A 79 10.41 -0.41 -10.35
C TRP A 79 11.56 -1.15 -9.67
N GLN A 80 11.87 -0.69 -8.47
CA GLN A 80 12.88 -1.31 -7.62
C GLN A 80 12.36 -1.33 -6.19
N ARG A 81 12.33 -2.52 -5.60
CA ARG A 81 12.07 -2.75 -4.18
C ARG A 81 13.27 -3.42 -3.56
N ARG A 82 13.77 -2.83 -2.48
CA ARG A 82 14.84 -3.43 -1.70
C ARG A 82 14.30 -3.79 -0.33
N SER A 83 14.06 -5.08 -0.10
CA SER A 83 13.79 -5.63 1.23
C SER A 83 15.06 -6.23 1.82
N TRP A 84 15.03 -6.48 3.14
CA TRP A 84 16.11 -6.93 4.04
C TRP A 84 17.33 -7.62 3.38
N LEU A 85 17.10 -8.59 2.49
CA LEU A 85 18.15 -9.31 1.75
C LEU A 85 17.86 -9.49 0.25
N ARG A 86 16.74 -8.94 -0.25
CA ARG A 86 16.27 -9.16 -1.61
C ARG A 86 16.00 -7.84 -2.30
N ALA A 87 16.80 -7.55 -3.31
CA ALA A 87 16.45 -6.55 -4.30
C ALA A 87 15.58 -7.23 -5.36
N ARG A 88 14.36 -6.72 -5.56
CA ARG A 88 13.52 -7.05 -6.70
C ARG A 88 13.44 -5.82 -7.57
N SER A 89 13.66 -6.00 -8.86
CA SER A 89 13.45 -4.97 -9.85
C SER A 89 12.74 -5.55 -11.04
N GLY A 90 12.03 -4.70 -11.76
CA GLY A 90 11.37 -5.08 -12.99
C GLY A 90 11.02 -3.86 -13.82
N GLU A 91 10.69 -4.15 -15.06
CA GLU A 91 10.19 -3.18 -16.03
C GLU A 91 8.82 -3.65 -16.47
N LEU A 92 7.90 -2.70 -16.65
CA LEU A 92 6.52 -2.97 -17.01
C LEU A 92 6.11 -1.95 -18.08
N ALA A 93 5.61 -2.42 -19.22
CA ALA A 93 5.18 -1.49 -20.27
C ALA A 93 3.90 -0.76 -19.83
N PHE A 94 3.74 0.51 -20.21
CA PHE A 94 2.53 1.26 -19.86
C PHE A 94 1.25 0.60 -20.40
N GLY A 95 1.32 -0.04 -21.57
CA GLY A 95 0.20 -0.80 -22.13
C GLY A 95 -0.24 -2.02 -21.30
N GLU A 96 0.60 -2.49 -20.38
CA GLU A 96 0.23 -3.58 -19.45
C GLU A 96 -0.53 -3.05 -18.23
N ILE A 97 -0.45 -1.74 -17.94
CA ILE A 97 -1.15 -1.08 -16.84
C ILE A 97 -2.54 -0.67 -17.33
N ARG A 98 -3.57 -1.34 -16.83
CA ARG A 98 -4.96 -1.11 -17.21
C ARG A 98 -5.61 0.01 -16.40
N ASP A 99 -5.25 0.11 -15.12
CA ASP A 99 -5.82 1.10 -14.21
C ASP A 99 -4.88 1.39 -13.03
N VAL A 100 -5.11 2.50 -12.35
CA VAL A 100 -4.46 2.89 -11.10
C VAL A 100 -5.56 3.07 -10.08
N GLN A 101 -5.47 2.37 -8.95
CA GLN A 101 -6.52 2.36 -7.93
C GLN A 101 -5.96 2.77 -6.57
N VAL A 102 -6.77 3.48 -5.79
CA VAL A 102 -6.48 3.71 -4.37
C VAL A 102 -7.30 2.71 -3.58
N GLY A 103 -6.62 1.71 -3.03
CA GLY A 103 -7.22 0.74 -2.12
C GLY A 103 -7.32 1.30 -0.71
N VAL A 104 -8.37 0.91 0.00
CA VAL A 104 -8.54 1.15 1.43
C VAL A 104 -8.46 -0.19 2.15
N ARG A 105 -7.62 -0.28 3.17
CA ARG A 105 -7.61 -1.39 4.12
C ARG A 105 -7.99 -0.82 5.48
N ARG A 106 -8.99 -1.43 6.11
CA ARG A 106 -9.28 -1.19 7.52
C ARG A 106 -8.46 -2.21 8.28
N GLU A 107 -7.46 -1.72 9.00
CA GLU A 107 -6.64 -2.58 9.83
C GLU A 107 -7.35 -2.71 11.17
N HIS A 108 -7.99 -3.86 11.39
CA HIS A 108 -8.61 -4.15 12.66
C HIS A 108 -7.48 -4.33 13.68
N SER A 109 -7.22 -3.28 14.46
CA SER A 109 -6.23 -3.33 15.54
C SER A 109 -6.70 -4.37 16.55
N SER A 110 -6.01 -5.51 16.58
CA SER A 110 -6.35 -6.62 17.47
C SER A 110 -6.19 -6.27 18.95
N ASP A 111 -5.43 -5.23 19.28
CA ASP A 111 -4.91 -5.00 20.64
C ASP A 111 -5.50 -3.78 21.36
N SER A 112 -6.46 -3.07 20.77
CA SER A 112 -6.98 -1.84 21.39
C SER A 112 -8.49 -1.77 21.34
N ARG A 113 -9.15 -2.05 22.47
CA ARG A 113 -10.57 -1.78 22.70
C ARG A 113 -10.95 -0.29 22.52
N THR A 114 -9.97 0.59 22.37
CA THR A 114 -10.13 2.05 22.34
C THR A 114 -9.53 2.75 21.13
N ALA A 115 -8.75 2.08 20.27
CA ALA A 115 -8.25 2.78 19.08
C ALA A 115 -9.34 2.81 18.00
N PRO A 116 -9.68 4.00 17.46
CA PRO A 116 -10.60 4.08 16.33
C PRO A 116 -10.01 3.33 15.13
N ASP A 117 -10.87 2.67 14.35
CA ASP A 117 -10.51 2.04 13.07
C ASP A 117 -10.06 3.13 12.10
N VAL A 118 -8.75 3.34 11.99
CA VAL A 118 -8.18 4.35 11.09
C VAL A 118 -8.05 3.73 9.70
N PRO A 119 -8.75 4.25 8.69
CA PRO A 119 -8.63 3.73 7.34
C PRO A 119 -7.22 3.99 6.81
N ALA A 120 -6.66 2.95 6.21
CA ALA A 120 -5.33 2.96 5.66
C ALA A 120 -5.38 2.86 4.14
N TYR A 121 -4.74 3.80 3.46
CA TYR A 121 -4.79 3.96 2.01
C TYR A 121 -3.49 3.49 1.37
N PHE A 122 -3.60 2.83 0.21
CA PHE A 122 -2.47 2.39 -0.61
C PHE A 122 -2.81 2.47 -2.10
N ILE A 123 -1.82 2.68 -2.96
CA ILE A 123 -2.03 2.70 -4.42
C ILE A 123 -1.69 1.34 -5.02
N THR A 124 -2.54 0.86 -5.92
CA THR A 124 -2.36 -0.40 -6.66
C THR A 124 -2.45 -0.12 -8.16
N LEU A 125 -1.47 -0.60 -8.91
CA LEU A 125 -1.53 -0.65 -10.37
C LEU A 125 -2.22 -1.94 -10.77
N VAL A 126 -3.31 -1.86 -11.53
CA VAL A 126 -3.98 -3.04 -12.09
C VAL A 126 -3.28 -3.37 -13.39
N THR A 127 -2.52 -4.47 -13.42
CA THR A 127 -1.75 -4.89 -14.61
C THR A 127 -2.37 -6.15 -15.23
N SER A 128 -1.98 -6.47 -16.46
CA SER A 128 -2.35 -7.74 -17.11
C SER A 128 -1.91 -8.98 -16.32
N ALA A 129 -0.77 -8.91 -15.63
CA ALA A 129 -0.21 -9.98 -14.79
C ALA A 129 -0.83 -10.03 -13.39
N GLY A 130 -1.67 -9.06 -13.03
CA GLY A 130 -2.31 -8.95 -11.72
C GLY A 130 -2.08 -7.60 -11.03
N PRO A 131 -2.62 -7.41 -9.81
CA PRO A 131 -2.46 -6.17 -9.07
C PRO A 131 -1.02 -6.01 -8.54
N LEU A 132 -0.37 -4.90 -8.91
CA LEU A 132 0.95 -4.50 -8.42
C LEU A 132 0.80 -3.33 -7.44
N ARG A 133 0.87 -3.62 -6.14
CA ARG A 133 0.75 -2.59 -5.07
C ARG A 133 1.98 -1.70 -5.05
N LEU A 134 1.86 -0.38 -5.21
CA LEU A 134 3.03 0.52 -5.19
C LEU A 134 3.69 0.53 -3.80
N SER A 135 2.89 0.61 -2.75
CA SER A 135 3.37 0.64 -1.38
C SER A 135 2.78 -0.52 -0.58
N ASP A 136 3.64 -1.19 0.18
CA ASP A 136 3.18 -2.11 1.23
C ASP A 136 2.84 -1.34 2.52
N ARG A 137 3.36 -0.11 2.67
CA ARG A 137 2.98 0.78 3.76
C ARG A 137 1.61 1.40 3.53
N MET A 138 0.89 1.47 4.63
CA MET A 138 -0.41 2.09 4.74
C MET A 138 -0.27 3.55 5.18
N TYR A 139 -0.98 4.44 4.49
CA TYR A 139 -0.97 5.87 4.78
C TYR A 139 -2.34 6.32 5.28
N ALA A 140 -2.37 7.23 6.25
CA ALA A 140 -3.62 7.76 6.78
C ALA A 140 -4.28 8.81 5.87
N ASP A 141 -3.51 9.48 5.00
CA ASP A 141 -4.00 10.58 4.17
C ASP A 141 -4.53 10.10 2.82
N GLU A 142 -5.85 10.01 2.70
CA GLU A 142 -6.54 9.65 1.46
C GLU A 142 -6.28 10.66 0.33
N SER A 143 -6.28 11.95 0.66
CA SER A 143 -6.21 13.03 -0.32
C SER A 143 -4.87 13.00 -1.05
N LEU A 144 -3.78 12.78 -0.32
CA LEU A 144 -2.44 12.62 -0.87
C LEU A 144 -2.36 11.39 -1.79
N GLN A 145 -2.91 10.24 -1.37
CA GLN A 145 -2.89 9.02 -2.19
C GLN A 145 -3.71 9.18 -3.48
N ARG A 146 -4.88 9.84 -3.41
CA ARG A 146 -5.66 10.18 -4.60
C ARG A 146 -4.93 11.14 -5.53
N ALA A 147 -4.24 12.15 -4.99
CA ALA A 147 -3.44 13.09 -5.78
C ALA A 147 -2.28 12.38 -6.52
N ILE A 148 -1.58 11.46 -5.84
CA ILE A 148 -0.52 10.66 -6.46
C ILE A 148 -1.10 9.72 -7.51
N ALA A 149 -2.18 9.00 -7.21
CA ALA A 149 -2.84 8.13 -8.18
C ALA A 149 -3.32 8.91 -9.42
N GLY A 150 -3.87 10.11 -9.23
CA GLY A 150 -4.24 11.01 -10.32
C GLY A 150 -3.05 11.41 -11.19
N ALA A 151 -1.93 11.78 -10.58
CA ALA A 151 -0.70 12.11 -11.30
C ALA A 151 -0.17 10.92 -12.10
N ILE A 152 -0.21 9.71 -11.54
CA ILE A 152 0.18 8.49 -12.25
C ILE A 152 -0.77 8.24 -13.44
N ARG A 153 -2.09 8.37 -13.27
CA ARG A 153 -3.05 8.21 -14.39
C ARG A 153 -2.77 9.20 -15.52
N VAL A 154 -2.47 10.46 -15.20
CA VAL A 154 -2.09 11.48 -16.18
C VAL A 154 -0.81 11.08 -16.92
N ALA A 155 0.23 10.63 -16.19
CA ALA A 155 1.49 10.17 -16.80
C ALA A 155 1.29 8.95 -17.72
N LEU A 156 0.40 8.03 -17.34
CA LEU A 156 0.04 6.84 -18.11
C LEU A 156 -0.98 7.10 -19.23
N ARG A 157 -1.48 8.33 -19.37
CA ARG A 157 -2.58 8.70 -20.29
C ARG A 157 -3.83 7.81 -20.12
N LEU A 158 -4.07 7.34 -18.90
CA LEU A 158 -5.27 6.59 -18.57
C LEU A 158 -6.47 7.54 -18.51
N PRO A 159 -7.67 7.10 -18.93
CA PRO A 159 -8.87 7.92 -18.78
C PRO A 159 -9.03 8.33 -17.32
N ALA A 160 -9.41 9.59 -17.10
CA ALA A 160 -9.69 10.07 -15.75
C ALA A 160 -10.75 9.14 -15.14
N ALA A 161 -10.36 8.40 -14.10
CA ALA A 161 -11.25 7.48 -13.43
C ALA A 161 -12.54 8.24 -13.09
N ALA A 162 -13.67 7.75 -13.60
CA ALA A 162 -14.97 8.38 -13.38
C ALA A 162 -15.12 8.65 -11.87
N ALA A 163 -15.16 9.93 -11.49
CA ALA A 163 -14.89 10.44 -10.16
C ALA A 163 -15.92 10.04 -9.07
N GLY A 164 -16.70 8.98 -9.29
CA GLY A 164 -17.81 8.59 -8.44
C GLY A 164 -18.04 7.09 -8.31
N ALA A 165 -17.13 6.24 -8.79
CA ALA A 165 -17.13 4.84 -8.38
C ALA A 165 -16.19 4.70 -7.18
N PRO A 166 -16.67 4.86 -5.93
CA PRO A 166 -15.88 4.40 -4.80
C PRO A 166 -15.54 2.94 -5.08
N LEU A 167 -14.26 2.65 -5.20
CA LEU A 167 -13.73 1.29 -5.07
C LEU A 167 -13.91 0.86 -3.60
N GLY A 168 -15.16 0.83 -3.15
CA GLY A 168 -15.56 0.13 -1.96
C GLY A 168 -15.43 -1.33 -2.32
N SER A 169 -14.26 -1.90 -2.00
CA SER A 169 -13.79 -3.26 -2.26
C SER A 169 -13.41 -3.55 -3.72
N GLY A 170 -12.29 -4.22 -3.96
CA GLY A 170 -11.95 -4.80 -5.28
C GLY A 170 -12.89 -5.97 -5.65
N ILE A 171 -14.19 -5.82 -5.39
CA ILE A 171 -15.21 -6.78 -5.73
C ILE A 171 -15.55 -6.57 -7.20
N ASP A 172 -15.39 -7.64 -7.97
CA ASP A 172 -15.81 -7.72 -9.36
C ASP A 172 -17.28 -7.24 -9.46
N PRO A 173 -17.60 -6.27 -10.35
CA PRO A 173 -18.95 -5.76 -10.50
C PRO A 173 -19.97 -6.87 -10.79
N GLU A 174 -19.54 -7.99 -11.39
CA GLU A 174 -20.39 -9.16 -11.59
C GLU A 174 -20.73 -9.88 -10.29
N ILE A 175 -19.79 -10.00 -9.34
CA ILE A 175 -20.05 -10.53 -7.99
C ILE A 175 -21.06 -9.64 -7.28
N ALA A 176 -20.89 -8.31 -7.36
CA ALA A 176 -21.82 -7.36 -6.77
C ALA A 176 -23.22 -7.44 -7.39
N ARG A 177 -23.31 -7.64 -8.71
CA ARG A 177 -24.59 -7.83 -9.40
C ARG A 177 -25.28 -9.12 -8.97
N LEU A 178 -24.56 -10.25 -8.93
CA LEU A 178 -25.09 -11.55 -8.52
C LEU A 178 -25.54 -11.55 -7.05
N ALA A 179 -24.79 -10.89 -6.17
CA ALA A 179 -25.20 -10.70 -4.79
C ALA A 179 -26.52 -9.93 -4.73
N ALA A 180 -26.59 -8.78 -5.42
CA ALA A 180 -27.78 -7.94 -5.46
C ALA A 180 -29.02 -8.59 -6.11
N SER A 181 -28.85 -9.57 -7.00
CA SER A 181 -29.97 -10.35 -7.57
C SER A 181 -30.45 -11.49 -6.66
N GLY A 182 -29.82 -11.71 -5.50
CA GLY A 182 -30.12 -12.81 -4.60
C GLY A 182 -29.44 -14.13 -4.99
N GLU A 183 -28.62 -14.15 -6.04
CA GLU A 183 -27.85 -15.30 -6.52
C GLU A 183 -26.58 -15.52 -5.68
N THR A 184 -26.76 -15.66 -4.37
CA THR A 184 -25.68 -15.72 -3.38
C THR A 184 -24.69 -16.86 -3.63
N ILE A 185 -25.15 -18.02 -4.08
CA ILE A 185 -24.28 -19.19 -4.34
C ILE A 185 -23.30 -18.89 -5.49
N GLU A 186 -23.80 -18.33 -6.60
CA GLU A 186 -22.95 -18.00 -7.75
C GLU A 186 -22.02 -16.82 -7.44
N ALA A 187 -22.50 -15.82 -6.70
CA ALA A 187 -21.65 -14.74 -6.21
C ALA A 187 -20.47 -15.26 -5.36
N VAL A 188 -20.74 -16.18 -4.42
CA VAL A 188 -19.70 -16.80 -3.58
C VAL A 188 -18.73 -17.62 -4.41
N LYS A 189 -19.23 -18.43 -5.34
CA LYS A 189 -18.41 -19.25 -6.23
C LYS A 189 -17.50 -18.38 -7.10
N LEU A 190 -18.04 -17.32 -7.69
CA LEU A 190 -17.29 -16.37 -8.51
C LEU A 190 -16.26 -15.60 -7.68
N ALA A 191 -16.59 -15.20 -6.45
CA ALA A 191 -15.66 -14.57 -5.53
C ALA A 191 -14.48 -15.48 -5.16
N ARG A 192 -14.73 -16.76 -4.88
CA ARG A 192 -13.64 -17.73 -4.62
C ARG A 192 -12.73 -17.90 -5.83
N LEU A 193 -13.31 -18.00 -7.03
CA LEU A 193 -12.56 -18.19 -8.26
C LEU A 193 -11.71 -16.97 -8.63
N ARG A 194 -12.30 -15.76 -8.56
CA ARG A 194 -11.66 -14.53 -9.05
C ARG A 194 -10.76 -13.87 -8.02
N LEU A 195 -11.16 -13.90 -6.75
CA LEU A 195 -10.44 -13.22 -5.66
C LEU A 195 -9.55 -14.18 -4.84
N GLY A 196 -9.63 -15.49 -5.10
CA GLY A 196 -8.84 -16.49 -4.37
C GLY A 196 -9.23 -16.64 -2.90
N LEU A 197 -10.45 -16.23 -2.53
CA LEU A 197 -10.95 -16.29 -1.16
C LEU A 197 -11.34 -17.74 -0.78
N ASP A 198 -11.20 -18.07 0.51
CA ASP A 198 -11.81 -19.28 1.05
C ASP A 198 -13.33 -19.15 1.12
N LEU A 199 -14.01 -20.28 1.39
CA LEU A 199 -15.48 -20.32 1.40
C LEU A 199 -16.08 -19.35 2.43
N THR A 200 -15.49 -19.24 3.61
CA THR A 200 -15.99 -18.42 4.72
C THR A 200 -15.85 -16.93 4.39
N ALA A 201 -14.67 -16.52 3.92
CA ALA A 201 -14.39 -15.14 3.52
C ALA A 201 -15.25 -14.72 2.32
N ALA A 202 -15.43 -15.60 1.32
CA ALA A 202 -16.29 -15.33 0.17
C ALA A 202 -17.76 -15.18 0.57
N LYS A 203 -18.27 -16.04 1.48
CA LYS A 203 -19.64 -15.95 1.99
C LYS A 203 -19.87 -14.63 2.74
N HIS A 204 -18.96 -14.29 3.64
CA HIS A 204 -19.05 -13.05 4.41
C HIS A 204 -19.02 -11.81 3.51
N LEU A 205 -18.20 -11.83 2.45
CA LEU A 205 -18.15 -10.77 1.45
C LEU A 205 -19.49 -10.59 0.72
N VAL A 206 -20.13 -11.69 0.32
CA VAL A 206 -21.45 -11.64 -0.34
C VAL A 206 -22.56 -11.19 0.61
N GLU A 207 -22.53 -11.63 1.87
CA GLU A 207 -23.46 -11.15 2.91
C GLU A 207 -23.33 -9.64 3.13
N GLN A 208 -22.10 -9.11 3.19
CA GLN A 208 -21.87 -7.66 3.31
C GLN A 208 -22.45 -6.86 2.15
N LEU A 209 -22.33 -7.38 0.92
CA LEU A 209 -22.91 -6.76 -0.27
C LEU A 209 -24.44 -6.71 -0.20
N ASN A 210 -25.07 -7.76 0.36
CA ASN A 210 -26.52 -7.82 0.52
C ASN A 210 -27.02 -6.95 1.68
N CYS A 211 -26.21 -6.78 2.73
CA CYS A 211 -26.55 -5.96 3.89
C CYS A 211 -26.41 -4.45 3.64
N CYS A 212 -25.79 -4.01 2.54
CA CYS A 212 -25.69 -2.59 2.20
C CYS A 212 -26.78 -2.21 1.18
N PRO A 213 -27.98 -1.75 1.62
CA PRO A 213 -29.05 -1.37 0.71
C PRO A 213 -28.61 -0.22 -0.19
N ARG A 214 -28.82 -0.35 -1.50
CA ARG A 214 -28.49 0.69 -2.49
C ARG A 214 -29.10 2.04 -2.06
N PRO A 215 -28.30 3.08 -1.81
CA PRO A 215 -28.79 4.43 -1.58
C PRO A 215 -29.33 4.98 -2.90
N GLY A 216 -30.59 4.69 -3.20
CA GLY A 216 -31.21 5.04 -4.49
C GLY A 216 -32.58 4.44 -4.74
N SER A 217 -33.02 3.45 -3.96
CA SER A 217 -34.42 3.01 -3.97
C SER A 217 -35.30 4.06 -3.27
N ARG A 218 -35.61 5.15 -3.97
CA ARG A 218 -36.64 6.11 -3.53
C ARG A 218 -37.95 5.35 -3.32
N ALA A 219 -38.47 5.41 -2.10
CA ALA A 219 -39.78 4.86 -1.78
C ALA A 219 -40.84 5.45 -2.73
N PRO A 220 -41.81 4.63 -3.20
CA PRO A 220 -42.93 5.16 -3.96
C PRO A 220 -43.71 6.14 -3.08
N ILE A 221 -43.78 7.40 -3.50
CA ILE A 221 -44.66 8.40 -2.92
C ILE A 221 -46.08 7.93 -3.23
N ARG A 222 -46.83 7.54 -2.19
CA ARG A 222 -48.27 7.28 -2.27
C ARG A 222 -49.04 8.56 -2.06
#